data_AF-A0A895YHY5-F1
#
_entry.id   AF-A0A895YHY5-F1
#
_cell.length_a   1.000
_cell.length_b   1.000
_cell.length_c   1.000
_cell.angle_alpha   90.00
_cell.angle_beta   90.00
_cell.angle_gamma   90.00
#
_symmetry.space_group_name_H-M   'P 1'
#
loop_
_entity.id
_entity.type
_entity.pdbx_description
1 polymer ?
#
loop_
_entity_poly.entity_id
_entity_poly.type
_entity_poly.pdbx_seq_one_letter_code
_entity_poly.pdbx_strand_id
1 'polypeptide(L)'
;MPVYPVLLPLFAVAAVAGAMIGRAAWRFAGLPGYRGALIVGGAGAAGPLLTMVPLRACTFEPGRTALDYAVGVVAFAAGAGVAIAAAVWLGRALAVPGGVSRLDQGDRSGTFRTAAWLPLGLLLPTLAILALFLYWPLLETLRMSTHTVRLGAPRQPFACVDNYTRLLGPTLEWWLLLPALLLGVALLLGFVTRGGAEWPGSGALPRVRGWLTIATVLAAATALFGPAYRSVFVTTMILTSGTVVIGLAVGLAIAVLLSQPVRGRGIYRTLLIWPYAISPPIAGILFFVIFDPLSGIAGQVVETLTPWQLPNYRTDPSLARAVVILASVWKTLGFTILFYIAGLQNVSSEMLEAAHLDGANAWQRFRWFVVPALSPITFFLVVTNVTYAFFEVFGTINYLTRGGPSGATTDAMTSIVQVAQVQGSFGDGAARSMVLFAMVLAVTAWQFRSTGRRVSYSN
;
A
#
# COMPACT_ATOMS: atom_id res chain seq x y z
N MET A 1 -31.57 -12.37 -12.35
CA MET A 1 -30.41 -13.13 -11.82
C MET A 1 -30.91 -14.50 -11.45
N PRO A 2 -30.20 -15.59 -11.77
CA PRO A 2 -30.51 -16.88 -11.16
C PRO A 2 -30.35 -16.72 -9.64
N VAL A 3 -31.44 -16.92 -8.90
CA VAL A 3 -31.42 -16.86 -7.43
C VAL A 3 -30.95 -18.23 -6.96
N TYR A 4 -29.64 -18.36 -6.73
CA TYR A 4 -29.10 -19.57 -6.13
C TYR A 4 -29.61 -19.68 -4.68
N PRO A 5 -30.10 -20.85 -4.24
CA PRO A 5 -30.68 -21.03 -2.91
C PRO A 5 -29.70 -20.67 -1.78
N VAL A 6 -28.39 -20.73 -2.07
CA VAL A 6 -27.30 -20.38 -1.16
C VAL A 6 -27.16 -18.87 -0.90
N LEU A 7 -27.63 -18.01 -1.83
CA LEU A 7 -27.51 -16.55 -1.67
C LEU A 7 -28.51 -15.99 -0.65
N LEU A 8 -29.72 -16.54 -0.59
CA LEU A 8 -30.79 -16.07 0.30
C LEU A 8 -30.37 -16.02 1.78
N PRO A 9 -29.79 -17.09 2.38
CA PRO A 9 -29.33 -17.03 3.76
C PRO A 9 -28.15 -16.05 3.94
N LEU A 10 -27.28 -15.87 2.95
CA LEU A 10 -26.16 -14.92 3.02
C LEU A 10 -26.66 -13.46 3.08
N PHE A 11 -27.67 -13.11 2.28
CA PHE A 11 -28.32 -11.80 2.35
C PHE A 11 -28.97 -11.55 3.71
N ALA A 12 -29.64 -12.55 4.27
CA ALA A 12 -30.22 -12.45 5.62
C ALA A 12 -29.13 -12.22 6.69
N VAL A 13 -28.03 -12.98 6.65
CA VAL A 13 -26.91 -12.81 7.59
C VAL A 13 -26.29 -11.42 7.48
N ALA A 14 -26.06 -10.91 6.26
CA ALA A 14 -25.51 -9.57 6.06
C ALA A 14 -26.45 -8.46 6.55
N ALA A 15 -27.76 -8.62 6.36
CA ALA A 15 -28.77 -7.70 6.88
C ALA A 15 -28.76 -7.65 8.42
N VAL A 16 -28.72 -8.82 9.07
CA VAL A 16 -28.67 -8.94 10.53
C VAL A 16 -27.37 -8.35 11.09
N ALA A 17 -26.23 -8.67 10.47
CA ALA A 17 -24.93 -8.11 10.86
C ALA A 17 -24.91 -6.58 10.74
N GLY A 18 -25.41 -6.04 9.62
CA GLY A 18 -25.56 -4.61 9.40
C GLY A 18 -26.45 -3.95 10.45
N ALA A 19 -27.59 -4.58 10.80
CA ALA A 19 -28.48 -4.06 11.82
C ALA A 19 -27.83 -4.01 13.22
N MET A 20 -27.07 -5.04 13.60
CA MET A 20 -26.33 -5.06 14.86
C MET A 20 -25.24 -3.98 14.92
N ILE A 21 -24.44 -3.87 13.86
CA ILE A 21 -23.36 -2.87 13.76
C ILE A 21 -23.94 -1.46 13.78
N GLY A 22 -24.99 -1.19 13.00
CA GLY A 22 -25.65 0.11 12.95
C GLY A 22 -26.24 0.52 14.30
N ARG A 23 -26.91 -0.40 14.99
CA ARG A 23 -27.45 -0.16 16.33
C ARG A 23 -26.37 0.24 17.32
N ALA A 24 -25.23 -0.47 17.32
CA ALA A 24 -24.11 -0.17 18.21
C ALA A 24 -23.44 1.16 17.84
N ALA A 25 -23.08 1.34 16.57
CA ALA A 25 -22.33 2.50 16.09
C ALA A 25 -23.07 3.83 16.29
N TRP A 26 -24.40 3.84 16.13
CA TRP A 26 -25.24 5.01 16.34
C TRP A 26 -25.52 5.29 17.82
N ARG A 27 -25.65 4.25 18.66
CA ARG A 27 -25.71 4.42 20.11
C ARG A 27 -24.45 5.10 20.66
N PHE A 28 -23.28 4.69 20.19
CA PHE A 28 -22.01 5.35 20.53
C PHE A 28 -21.93 6.80 20.05
N ALA A 29 -22.71 7.20 19.04
CA ALA A 29 -22.78 8.55 18.52
C ALA A 29 -23.92 9.40 19.13
N GLY A 30 -24.64 8.88 20.14
CA GLY A 30 -25.77 9.59 20.77
C GLY A 30 -27.06 9.62 19.94
N LEU A 31 -27.16 8.80 18.88
CA LEU A 31 -28.31 8.74 17.98
C LEU A 31 -29.29 7.60 18.33
N PRO A 32 -30.56 7.67 17.87
CA PRO A 32 -31.53 6.59 18.05
C PRO A 32 -31.06 5.30 17.36
N GLY A 33 -30.68 4.31 18.16
CA GLY A 33 -30.11 3.05 17.67
C GLY A 33 -31.04 2.21 16.77
N TYR A 34 -32.36 2.36 16.86
CA TYR A 34 -33.30 1.65 15.98
C TYR A 34 -33.23 2.15 14.52
N ARG A 35 -33.02 3.46 14.32
CA ARG A 35 -32.83 4.04 12.97
C ARG A 35 -31.51 3.57 12.37
N GLY A 36 -30.45 3.52 13.19
CA GLY A 36 -29.16 2.95 12.80
C GLY A 36 -29.28 1.48 12.39
N ALA A 37 -30.05 0.69 13.12
CA ALA A 37 -30.28 -0.72 12.77
C ALA A 37 -30.98 -0.88 11.42
N LEU A 38 -32.02 -0.08 11.15
CA LEU A 38 -32.80 -0.18 9.91
C LEU A 38 -32.01 0.27 8.68
N ILE A 39 -31.33 1.43 8.77
CA ILE A 39 -30.56 2.00 7.66
C ILE A 39 -29.34 1.13 7.35
N VAL A 40 -28.56 0.76 8.36
CA VAL A 40 -27.33 -0.02 8.16
C VAL A 40 -27.65 -1.49 7.87
N GLY A 41 -28.76 -2.03 8.40
CA GLY A 41 -29.26 -3.35 8.01
C GLY A 41 -29.67 -3.41 6.55
N GLY A 42 -30.40 -2.39 6.06
CA GLY A 42 -30.71 -2.25 4.64
C GLY A 42 -29.45 -2.12 3.76
N ALA A 43 -28.47 -1.32 4.20
CA ALA A 43 -27.18 -1.21 3.52
C ALA A 43 -26.41 -2.55 3.50
N GLY A 44 -26.47 -3.34 4.57
CA GLY A 44 -25.87 -4.68 4.63
C GLY A 44 -26.52 -5.67 3.66
N ALA A 45 -27.84 -5.58 3.45
CA ALA A 45 -28.56 -6.41 2.48
C ALA A 45 -28.29 -5.97 1.02
N ALA A 46 -28.23 -4.66 0.77
CA ALA A 46 -28.00 -4.12 -0.57
C ALA A 46 -26.52 -4.17 -0.99
N GLY A 47 -25.59 -4.07 -0.05
CA GLY A 47 -24.15 -3.99 -0.30
C GLY A 47 -23.58 -5.11 -1.17
N PRO A 48 -23.92 -6.40 -0.96
CA PRO A 48 -23.45 -7.48 -1.81
C PRO A 48 -23.85 -7.35 -3.28
N LEU A 49 -24.89 -6.58 -3.62
CA LEU A 49 -25.25 -6.32 -5.02
C LEU A 49 -24.12 -5.58 -5.76
N LEU A 50 -23.34 -4.75 -5.07
CA LEU A 50 -22.20 -4.04 -5.66
C LEU A 50 -21.16 -5.00 -6.26
N THR A 51 -21.02 -6.21 -5.70
CA THR A 51 -20.05 -7.21 -6.15
C THR A 51 -20.70 -8.35 -6.94
N MET A 52 -21.90 -8.78 -6.54
CA MET A 52 -22.60 -9.92 -7.15
C MET A 52 -23.22 -9.60 -8.52
N VAL A 53 -23.68 -8.36 -8.74
CA VAL A 53 -24.26 -7.96 -10.03
C VAL A 53 -23.22 -7.97 -11.16
N PRO A 54 -22.04 -7.34 -11.00
CA PRO A 54 -20.98 -7.43 -12.02
C PRO A 54 -20.51 -8.87 -12.28
N LEU A 55 -20.46 -9.69 -11.24
CA LEU A 55 -20.06 -11.10 -11.34
C LEU A 55 -21.17 -12.02 -11.87
N ARG A 56 -22.40 -11.52 -12.07
CA ARG A 56 -23.56 -12.34 -12.45
C ARG A 56 -23.78 -13.54 -11.51
N ALA A 57 -23.33 -13.45 -10.26
CA ALA A 57 -23.29 -14.53 -9.28
C ALA A 57 -22.63 -15.86 -9.76
N CYS A 58 -21.72 -15.77 -10.75
CA CYS A 58 -21.05 -16.93 -11.35
C CYS A 58 -20.24 -17.79 -10.35
N THR A 59 -19.84 -17.23 -9.21
CA THR A 59 -19.11 -17.94 -8.15
C THR A 59 -19.94 -19.00 -7.42
N PHE A 60 -21.27 -18.93 -7.51
CA PHE A 60 -22.21 -19.83 -6.85
C PHE A 60 -22.84 -20.85 -7.81
N GLU A 61 -22.35 -20.91 -9.05
CA GLU A 61 -22.87 -21.82 -10.07
C GLU A 61 -22.48 -23.29 -9.78
N PRO A 62 -23.39 -24.26 -9.99
CA PRO A 62 -23.07 -25.68 -9.84
C PRO A 62 -21.91 -26.08 -10.76
N GLY A 63 -20.87 -26.73 -10.21
CA GLY A 63 -19.68 -27.16 -10.97
C GLY A 63 -18.45 -26.26 -10.82
N ARG A 64 -18.57 -25.12 -10.13
CA ARG A 64 -17.42 -24.28 -9.74
C ARG A 64 -16.60 -24.90 -8.61
N THR A 65 -15.33 -24.53 -8.52
CA THR A 65 -14.42 -25.06 -7.51
C THR A 65 -14.75 -24.49 -6.12
N ALA A 66 -14.33 -25.18 -5.05
CA ALA A 66 -14.45 -24.66 -3.69
C ALA A 66 -13.73 -23.30 -3.51
N LEU A 67 -12.69 -23.03 -4.32
CA LEU A 67 -12.00 -21.75 -4.36
C LEU A 67 -12.90 -20.63 -4.86
N ASP A 68 -13.55 -20.85 -6.00
CA ASP A 68 -14.44 -19.87 -6.62
C ASP A 68 -15.59 -19.51 -5.67
N TYR A 69 -16.11 -20.53 -4.97
CA TYR A 69 -17.13 -20.34 -3.95
C TYR A 69 -16.63 -19.48 -2.77
N ALA A 70 -15.45 -19.80 -2.22
CA ALA A 70 -14.85 -19.03 -1.13
C ALA A 70 -14.58 -17.57 -1.51
N VAL A 71 -14.06 -17.34 -2.72
CA VAL A 71 -13.87 -15.99 -3.28
C VAL A 71 -15.21 -15.27 -3.43
N GLY A 72 -16.26 -15.96 -3.88
CA GLY A 72 -17.62 -15.45 -3.93
C GLY A 72 -18.13 -14.98 -2.56
N VAL A 73 -17.92 -15.78 -1.51
CA VAL A 73 -18.31 -15.42 -0.13
C VAL A 73 -17.52 -14.20 0.37
N VAL A 74 -16.21 -14.13 0.11
CA VAL A 74 -15.39 -12.97 0.49
C VAL A 74 -15.84 -11.71 -0.25
N ALA A 75 -16.08 -11.79 -1.56
CA ALA A 75 -16.58 -10.67 -2.35
C ALA A 75 -17.98 -10.21 -1.89
N PHE A 76 -18.83 -11.15 -1.48
CA PHE A 76 -20.13 -10.87 -0.89
C PHE A 76 -20.00 -10.08 0.42
N ALA A 77 -19.18 -10.60 1.34
CA ALA A 77 -18.92 -9.97 2.63
C ALA A 77 -18.25 -8.59 2.49
N ALA A 78 -17.33 -8.44 1.53
CA ALA A 78 -16.69 -7.17 1.23
C ALA A 78 -17.70 -6.12 0.72
N GLY A 79 -18.59 -6.51 -0.20
CA GLY A 79 -19.68 -5.64 -0.68
C GLY A 79 -20.60 -5.17 0.45
N ALA A 80 -21.02 -6.09 1.32
CA ALA A 80 -21.79 -5.76 2.54
C ALA A 80 -21.00 -4.83 3.46
N GLY A 81 -19.74 -5.13 3.74
CA GLY A 81 -18.89 -4.37 4.65
C GLY A 81 -18.66 -2.92 4.20
N VAL A 82 -18.42 -2.70 2.90
CA VAL A 82 -18.27 -1.36 2.32
C VAL A 82 -19.56 -0.55 2.47
N ALA A 83 -20.70 -1.13 2.13
CA ALA A 83 -22.00 -0.46 2.24
C ALA A 83 -22.36 -0.14 3.71
N ILE A 84 -22.11 -1.08 4.63
CA ILE A 84 -22.28 -0.89 6.08
C ILE A 84 -21.38 0.24 6.56
N ALA A 85 -20.09 0.23 6.22
CA ALA A 85 -19.13 1.24 6.63
C ALA A 85 -19.51 2.63 6.10
N ALA A 86 -19.91 2.74 4.84
CA ALA A 86 -20.37 3.98 4.23
C ALA A 86 -21.64 4.51 4.92
N ALA A 87 -22.63 3.65 5.21
CA ALA A 87 -23.85 4.03 5.91
C ALA A 87 -23.57 4.49 7.36
N VAL A 88 -22.66 3.81 8.07
CA VAL A 88 -22.23 4.22 9.42
C VAL A 88 -21.47 5.55 9.38
N TRP A 89 -20.55 5.72 8.44
CA TRP A 89 -19.78 6.95 8.26
C TRP A 89 -20.69 8.13 7.94
N LEU A 90 -21.59 7.97 6.96
CA LEU A 90 -22.56 8.99 6.58
C LEU A 90 -23.49 9.33 7.75
N GLY A 91 -23.99 8.32 8.47
CA GLY A 91 -24.81 8.52 9.66
C GLY A 91 -24.10 9.31 10.75
N ARG A 92 -22.80 9.06 10.97
CA ARG A 92 -21.98 9.85 11.91
C ARG A 92 -21.72 11.27 11.41
N ALA A 93 -21.39 11.43 10.13
CA ALA A 93 -21.12 12.74 9.53
C ALA A 93 -22.36 13.66 9.62
N LEU A 94 -23.55 13.11 9.35
CA LEU A 94 -24.82 13.83 9.45
C LEU A 94 -25.25 14.11 10.90
N ALA A 95 -24.74 13.35 11.86
CA ALA A 95 -25.08 13.49 13.29
C ALA A 95 -24.23 14.50 14.05
N VAL A 96 -23.11 14.94 13.48
CA VAL A 96 -22.29 16.01 14.10
C VAL A 96 -23.13 17.29 14.14
N PRO A 97 -23.44 17.85 15.33
CA PRO A 97 -24.17 19.10 15.44
C PRO A 97 -23.38 20.22 14.75
N GLY A 98 -23.89 20.74 13.63
CA GLY A 98 -23.24 21.80 12.85
C GLY A 98 -22.61 21.37 11.52
N GLY A 99 -22.61 20.08 11.15
CA GLY A 99 -21.87 19.56 9.98
C GLY A 99 -22.35 20.03 8.60
N VAL A 100 -23.58 20.54 8.51
CA VAL A 100 -24.10 21.22 7.30
C VAL A 100 -24.66 22.60 7.63
N SER A 101 -25.15 22.82 8.85
CA SER A 101 -25.75 24.08 9.28
C SER A 101 -24.75 25.20 9.61
N ARG A 102 -23.45 24.90 9.79
CA ARG A 102 -22.41 25.95 9.93
C ARG A 102 -21.73 26.36 8.61
N LEU A 103 -22.02 25.69 7.50
CA LEU A 103 -21.62 26.22 6.18
C LEU A 103 -22.42 27.49 5.80
N ASP A 104 -23.49 27.81 6.54
CA ASP A 104 -24.34 28.97 6.29
C ASP A 104 -24.15 30.13 7.31
N GLN A 105 -23.17 30.03 8.22
CA GLN A 105 -22.95 31.04 9.28
C GLN A 105 -21.50 31.55 9.41
N GLY A 106 -20.59 31.15 8.51
CA GLY A 106 -19.34 31.89 8.26
C GLY A 106 -19.60 33.02 7.27
N ASP A 107 -19.00 34.18 7.52
CA ASP A 107 -19.21 35.46 6.83
C ASP A 107 -19.81 35.34 5.40
N ARG A 108 -21.03 35.86 5.27
CA ARG A 108 -21.90 35.77 4.10
C ARG A 108 -21.45 36.71 2.97
N SER A 109 -20.15 36.99 2.83
CA SER A 109 -19.57 38.01 1.95
C SER A 109 -18.86 37.47 0.70
N GLY A 110 -18.92 36.16 0.42
CA GLY A 110 -18.23 35.54 -0.72
C GLY A 110 -18.88 35.77 -2.10
N THR A 111 -18.04 35.97 -3.13
CA THR A 111 -18.39 36.28 -4.53
C THR A 111 -19.20 35.21 -5.28
N PHE A 112 -19.34 33.99 -4.74
CA PHE A 112 -19.97 32.84 -5.41
C PHE A 112 -21.47 32.66 -5.11
N ARG A 113 -22.13 33.67 -4.54
CA ARG A 113 -23.54 33.59 -4.11
C ARG A 113 -24.56 33.55 -5.25
N THR A 114 -24.28 34.20 -6.37
CA THR A 114 -25.26 34.40 -7.45
C THR A 114 -25.31 33.24 -8.44
N ALA A 115 -24.33 32.34 -8.40
CA ALA A 115 -24.22 31.22 -9.31
C ALA A 115 -23.65 29.99 -8.59
N ALA A 116 -24.51 29.23 -7.90
CA ALA A 116 -24.14 27.96 -7.26
C ALA A 116 -23.53 26.94 -8.25
N TRP A 117 -23.77 27.13 -9.55
CA TRP A 117 -23.21 26.35 -10.64
C TRP A 117 -21.78 26.76 -11.03
N LEU A 118 -21.31 27.97 -10.68
CA LEU A 118 -20.00 28.48 -11.09
C LEU A 118 -18.83 27.66 -10.48
N PRO A 119 -18.84 27.28 -9.18
CA PRO A 119 -17.82 26.39 -8.64
C PRO A 119 -17.83 25.00 -9.28
N LEU A 120 -19.03 24.47 -9.57
CA LEU A 120 -19.18 23.18 -10.27
C LEU A 120 -18.68 23.28 -11.72
N GLY A 121 -18.93 24.40 -12.40
CA GLY A 121 -18.43 24.69 -13.74
C GLY A 121 -16.92 24.82 -13.79
N LEU A 122 -16.30 25.42 -12.77
CA LEU A 122 -14.84 25.51 -12.64
C LEU A 122 -14.18 24.16 -12.33
N LEU A 123 -14.88 23.26 -11.61
CA LEU A 123 -14.42 21.91 -11.32
C LEU A 123 -14.69 20.91 -12.46
N LEU A 124 -15.61 21.22 -13.38
CA LEU A 124 -15.99 20.29 -14.45
C LEU A 124 -14.79 19.79 -15.29
N PRO A 125 -13.85 20.65 -15.73
CA PRO A 125 -12.69 20.18 -16.48
C PRO A 125 -11.80 19.22 -15.68
N THR A 126 -11.59 19.47 -14.39
CA THR A 126 -10.75 18.61 -13.54
C THR A 126 -11.45 17.29 -13.25
N LEU A 127 -12.75 17.30 -12.95
CA LEU A 127 -13.56 16.10 -12.77
C LEU A 127 -13.64 15.27 -14.06
N ALA A 128 -13.76 15.91 -15.22
CA ALA A 128 -13.75 15.24 -16.51
C ALA A 128 -12.42 14.54 -16.78
N ILE A 129 -11.29 15.20 -16.51
CA ILE A 129 -9.95 14.60 -16.64
C ILE A 129 -9.80 13.41 -15.69
N LEU A 130 -10.23 13.53 -14.42
CA LEU A 130 -10.18 12.42 -13.46
C LEU A 130 -11.08 11.25 -13.90
N ALA A 131 -12.30 11.54 -14.38
CA ALA A 131 -13.20 10.52 -14.91
C ALA A 131 -12.58 9.77 -16.09
N LEU A 132 -12.02 10.49 -17.06
CA LEU A 132 -11.50 9.93 -18.29
C LEU A 132 -10.17 9.19 -18.10
N PHE A 133 -9.23 9.74 -17.32
CA PHE A 133 -7.86 9.21 -17.22
C PHE A 133 -7.60 8.36 -15.98
N LEU A 134 -8.44 8.44 -14.95
CA LEU A 134 -8.26 7.66 -13.72
C LEU A 134 -9.39 6.65 -13.51
N TYR A 135 -10.64 7.11 -13.45
CA TYR A 135 -11.75 6.23 -13.09
C TYR A 135 -12.18 5.30 -14.23
N TRP A 136 -12.22 5.77 -15.47
CA TRP A 136 -12.57 4.93 -16.61
C TRP A 136 -11.56 3.77 -16.82
N PRO A 137 -10.23 3.99 -16.86
CA PRO A 137 -9.26 2.90 -16.99
C PRO A 137 -9.28 1.95 -15.79
N LEU A 138 -9.55 2.45 -14.58
CA LEU A 138 -9.72 1.61 -13.39
C LEU A 138 -10.91 0.65 -13.55
N LEU A 139 -12.07 1.17 -13.98
CA LEU A 139 -13.26 0.36 -14.22
C LEU A 139 -13.05 -0.64 -15.36
N GLU A 140 -12.34 -0.24 -16.43
CA GLU A 140 -12.03 -1.14 -17.53
C GLU A 140 -11.03 -2.21 -17.09
N THR A 141 -10.06 -1.90 -16.23
CA THR A 141 -9.15 -2.90 -15.65
C THR A 141 -9.92 -3.88 -14.77
N LEU A 142 -10.87 -3.40 -13.96
CA LEU A 142 -11.75 -4.26 -13.17
C LEU A 142 -12.60 -5.16 -14.09
N ARG A 143 -13.14 -4.63 -15.18
CA ARG A 143 -13.88 -5.42 -16.17
C ARG A 143 -12.98 -6.47 -16.82
N MET A 144 -11.81 -6.08 -17.33
CA MET A 144 -10.85 -6.98 -17.97
C MET A 144 -10.38 -8.09 -17.03
N SER A 145 -10.27 -7.81 -15.73
CA SER A 145 -9.88 -8.81 -14.74
C SER A 145 -10.86 -9.99 -14.60
N THR A 146 -12.13 -9.80 -14.98
CA THR A 146 -13.18 -10.84 -14.94
C THR A 146 -13.44 -11.49 -16.30
N HIS A 147 -12.69 -11.09 -17.33
CA HIS A 147 -12.78 -11.63 -18.69
C HIS A 147 -11.45 -12.27 -19.08
N THR A 148 -11.48 -13.26 -19.96
CA THR A 148 -10.24 -13.71 -20.60
C THR A 148 -9.95 -12.80 -21.79
N VAL A 149 -9.20 -11.73 -21.55
CA VAL A 149 -8.76 -10.82 -22.60
C VAL A 149 -7.37 -11.23 -23.05
N ARG A 150 -7.25 -11.60 -24.33
CA ARG A 150 -5.96 -11.93 -24.97
C ARG A 150 -5.66 -10.97 -26.11
N LEU A 151 -4.38 -10.68 -26.34
CA LEU A 151 -3.95 -9.83 -27.43
C LEU A 151 -4.43 -10.40 -28.77
N GLY A 152 -5.15 -9.60 -29.55
CA GLY A 152 -5.66 -9.99 -30.88
C GLY A 152 -6.86 -10.93 -30.89
N ALA A 153 -7.40 -11.34 -29.73
CA ALA A 153 -8.57 -12.21 -29.68
C ALA A 153 -9.88 -11.43 -29.93
N PRO A 154 -10.73 -11.85 -30.91
CA PRO A 154 -11.96 -11.13 -31.25
C PRO A 154 -13.08 -11.35 -30.22
N ARG A 155 -13.00 -12.43 -29.44
CA ARG A 155 -13.97 -12.75 -28.38
C ARG A 155 -13.28 -12.65 -27.02
N GLN A 156 -13.96 -12.00 -26.09
CA GLN A 156 -13.54 -11.85 -24.71
C GLN A 156 -14.58 -12.54 -23.82
N PRO A 157 -14.53 -13.88 -23.68
CA PRO A 157 -15.51 -14.57 -22.87
C PRO A 157 -15.37 -14.16 -21.40
N PHE A 158 -16.51 -14.09 -20.73
CA PHE A 158 -16.56 -13.82 -19.30
C PHE A 158 -15.99 -15.03 -18.54
N ALA A 159 -14.96 -14.78 -17.74
CA ALA A 159 -14.17 -15.78 -17.03
C ALA A 159 -14.44 -15.78 -15.52
N CYS A 160 -15.50 -15.09 -15.06
CA CYS A 160 -15.84 -15.00 -13.65
C CYS A 160 -14.66 -14.51 -12.80
N VAL A 161 -14.23 -15.30 -11.81
CA VAL A 161 -13.09 -15.03 -10.94
C VAL A 161 -11.87 -15.92 -11.26
N ASP A 162 -11.87 -16.61 -12.39
CA ASP A 162 -10.84 -17.60 -12.73
C ASP A 162 -9.42 -17.01 -12.77
N ASN A 163 -9.30 -15.76 -13.25
CA ASN A 163 -8.03 -15.05 -13.28
C ASN A 163 -7.49 -14.77 -11.86
N TYR A 164 -8.37 -14.63 -10.86
CA TYR A 164 -7.99 -14.47 -9.46
C TYR A 164 -7.69 -15.81 -8.79
N THR A 165 -8.50 -16.84 -9.07
CA THR A 165 -8.33 -18.14 -8.43
C THR A 165 -7.06 -18.85 -8.84
N ARG A 166 -6.54 -18.58 -10.05
CA ARG A 166 -5.19 -18.98 -10.50
C ARG A 166 -4.04 -18.38 -9.70
N LEU A 167 -4.24 -17.20 -9.09
CA LEU A 167 -3.22 -16.56 -8.24
C LEU A 167 -3.21 -17.19 -6.83
N LEU A 168 -4.30 -17.86 -6.47
CA LEU A 168 -4.51 -18.52 -5.19
C LEU A 168 -4.08 -20.00 -5.31
N GLY A 169 -3.52 -20.57 -4.24
CA GLY A 169 -3.01 -21.95 -4.26
C GLY A 169 -4.12 -23.00 -4.22
N PRO A 170 -3.92 -24.22 -4.76
CA PRO A 170 -4.94 -25.27 -4.75
C PRO A 170 -5.32 -25.70 -3.32
N THR A 171 -6.60 -26.03 -3.16
CA THR A 171 -7.41 -26.30 -1.96
C THR A 171 -6.85 -27.33 -0.96
N LEU A 172 -6.67 -26.92 0.32
CA LEU A 172 -7.22 -27.54 1.56
C LEU A 172 -6.74 -26.77 2.81
N GLU A 173 -5.60 -26.07 2.73
CA GLU A 173 -5.03 -25.36 3.89
C GLU A 173 -5.77 -24.09 4.28
N TRP A 174 -6.61 -23.50 3.42
CA TRP A 174 -7.24 -22.22 3.75
C TRP A 174 -8.26 -22.35 4.87
N TRP A 175 -8.82 -23.53 5.10
CA TRP A 175 -9.67 -23.79 6.27
C TRP A 175 -8.88 -23.86 7.58
N LEU A 176 -7.61 -24.28 7.52
CA LEU A 176 -6.65 -24.23 8.64
C LEU A 176 -6.07 -22.81 8.84
N LEU A 177 -5.94 -22.07 7.75
CA LEU A 177 -5.49 -20.68 7.75
C LEU A 177 -6.61 -19.69 8.07
N LEU A 178 -7.89 -20.06 7.89
CA LEU A 178 -9.05 -19.20 8.18
C LEU A 178 -9.08 -18.76 9.64
N PRO A 179 -8.88 -19.63 10.65
CA PRO A 179 -8.72 -19.21 12.03
C PRO A 179 -7.52 -18.29 12.24
N ALA A 180 -6.37 -18.57 11.61
CA ALA A 180 -5.16 -17.75 11.72
C ALA A 180 -5.31 -16.38 11.02
N LEU A 181 -6.05 -16.33 9.91
CA LEU A 181 -6.35 -15.15 9.12
C LEU A 181 -7.47 -14.34 9.76
N LEU A 182 -8.49 -14.98 10.34
CA LEU A 182 -9.51 -14.32 11.16
C LEU A 182 -8.92 -13.82 12.48
N LEU A 183 -8.00 -14.54 13.11
CA LEU A 183 -7.25 -14.08 14.28
C LEU A 183 -6.32 -12.93 13.89
N GLY A 184 -5.58 -13.06 12.78
CA GLY A 184 -4.71 -12.01 12.24
C GLY A 184 -5.48 -10.76 11.85
N VAL A 185 -6.62 -10.91 11.18
CA VAL A 185 -7.56 -9.84 10.82
C VAL A 185 -8.26 -9.30 12.06
N ALA A 186 -8.62 -10.10 13.06
CA ALA A 186 -9.21 -9.61 14.31
C ALA A 186 -8.17 -8.90 15.20
N LEU A 187 -6.91 -9.32 15.15
CA LEU A 187 -5.78 -8.66 15.82
C LEU A 187 -5.41 -7.38 15.08
N LEU A 188 -5.39 -7.38 13.75
CA LEU A 188 -5.24 -6.19 12.92
C LEU A 188 -6.41 -5.23 13.10
N LEU A 189 -7.65 -5.69 13.02
CA LEU A 189 -8.85 -4.91 13.25
C LEU A 189 -8.91 -4.46 14.71
N GLY A 190 -8.43 -5.24 15.67
CA GLY A 190 -8.29 -4.82 17.06
C GLY A 190 -7.24 -3.72 17.21
N PHE A 191 -6.09 -3.87 16.56
CA PHE A 191 -5.02 -2.88 16.49
C PHE A 191 -5.47 -1.59 15.78
N VAL A 192 -6.20 -1.74 14.68
CA VAL A 192 -6.82 -0.69 13.87
C VAL A 192 -7.92 -0.03 14.69
N THR A 193 -8.99 -0.71 15.06
CA THR A 193 -10.18 -0.10 15.71
C THR A 193 -9.91 0.47 17.09
N ARG A 194 -9.12 -0.20 17.94
CA ARG A 194 -8.88 0.24 19.33
C ARG A 194 -7.74 1.21 19.48
N GLY A 195 -7.09 1.61 18.37
CA GLY A 195 -6.19 2.75 18.29
C GLY A 195 -5.34 2.94 19.54
N GLY A 196 -4.50 1.94 19.85
CA GLY A 196 -3.59 2.00 20.99
C GLY A 196 -4.24 2.50 22.29
N ALA A 197 -5.41 1.97 22.67
CA ALA A 197 -5.81 2.05 24.07
C ALA A 197 -4.60 1.58 24.89
N GLU A 198 -4.00 2.52 25.62
CA GLU A 198 -2.93 2.24 26.57
C GLU A 198 -3.49 1.21 27.54
N TRP A 199 -3.14 -0.04 27.27
CA TRP A 199 -3.33 -1.08 28.25
C TRP A 199 -2.38 -0.74 29.39
N PRO A 200 -2.86 -0.62 30.64
CA PRO A 200 -2.01 -0.25 31.76
C PRO A 200 -0.94 -1.35 31.92
N GLY A 201 0.31 -1.01 31.60
CA GLY A 201 1.42 -1.97 31.58
C GLY A 201 2.59 -1.49 30.71
N SER A 202 3.43 -0.62 31.24
CA SER A 202 4.72 -0.25 30.64
C SER A 202 5.70 -1.43 30.67
N GLY A 203 5.74 -2.22 29.60
CA GLY A 203 6.69 -3.34 29.43
C GLY A 203 7.13 -3.51 27.98
N ALA A 204 8.05 -4.45 27.71
CA ALA A 204 8.55 -4.78 26.35
C ALA A 204 7.50 -5.49 25.45
N LEU A 205 6.41 -5.99 26.06
CA LEU A 205 5.34 -6.75 25.40
C LEU A 205 4.62 -6.03 24.23
N PRO A 206 4.36 -4.71 24.22
CA PRO A 206 3.66 -4.04 23.12
C PRO A 206 4.47 -4.02 21.82
N ARG A 207 5.80 -3.89 21.90
CA ARG A 207 6.69 -3.88 20.72
C ARG A 207 6.77 -5.27 20.08
N VAL A 208 6.93 -6.30 20.91
CA VAL A 208 6.95 -7.70 20.45
C VAL A 208 5.61 -8.10 19.84
N ARG A 209 4.48 -7.68 20.45
CA ARG A 209 3.14 -7.90 19.91
C ARG A 209 2.92 -7.23 18.55
N GLY A 210 3.44 -6.02 18.34
CA GLY A 210 3.38 -5.31 17.05
C GLY A 210 4.12 -6.05 15.93
N TRP A 211 5.34 -6.51 16.20
CA TRP A 211 6.11 -7.32 15.24
C TRP A 211 5.46 -8.67 14.96
N LEU A 212 4.91 -9.33 15.99
CA LEU A 212 4.14 -10.57 15.82
C LEU A 212 2.89 -10.35 14.96
N THR A 213 2.17 -9.24 15.12
CA THR A 213 1.04 -8.93 14.23
C THR A 213 1.47 -8.69 12.79
N ILE A 214 2.57 -7.99 12.55
CA ILE A 214 3.08 -7.78 11.18
C ILE A 214 3.52 -9.12 10.57
N ALA A 215 4.28 -9.92 11.32
CA ALA A 215 4.77 -11.21 10.88
C ALA A 215 3.62 -12.18 10.57
N THR A 216 2.61 -12.25 11.43
CA THR A 216 1.42 -13.11 11.21
C THR A 216 0.61 -12.67 10.00
N VAL A 217 0.48 -11.37 9.76
CA VAL A 217 -0.25 -10.83 8.61
C VAL A 217 0.50 -11.08 7.31
N LEU A 218 1.82 -10.84 7.31
CA LEU A 218 2.66 -11.15 6.15
C LEU A 218 2.67 -12.65 5.86
N ALA A 219 2.77 -13.49 6.90
CA ALA A 219 2.70 -14.94 6.76
C ALA A 219 1.33 -15.43 6.25
N ALA A 220 0.23 -14.83 6.72
CA ALA A 220 -1.10 -15.14 6.22
C ALA A 220 -1.27 -14.69 4.76
N ALA A 221 -0.74 -13.52 4.40
CA ALA A 221 -0.77 -13.01 3.03
C ALA A 221 0.08 -13.85 2.06
N THR A 222 1.26 -14.30 2.46
CA THR A 222 2.09 -15.20 1.63
C THR A 222 1.44 -16.57 1.45
N ALA A 223 0.77 -17.08 2.48
CA ALA A 223 0.08 -18.36 2.44
C ALA A 223 -1.15 -18.34 1.52
N LEU A 224 -1.79 -17.18 1.36
CA LEU A 224 -2.95 -17.00 0.47
C LEU A 224 -2.61 -17.26 -1.01
N PHE A 225 -1.41 -16.85 -1.44
CA PHE A 225 -0.99 -16.99 -2.83
C PHE A 225 -0.46 -18.38 -3.15
N GLY A 226 -0.80 -18.86 -4.37
CA GLY A 226 -0.29 -20.10 -4.92
C GLY A 226 1.21 -20.05 -5.17
N PRO A 227 1.89 -21.21 -5.32
CA PRO A 227 3.35 -21.29 -5.40
C PRO A 227 3.94 -20.40 -6.51
N ALA A 228 3.24 -20.25 -7.64
CA ALA A 228 3.67 -19.42 -8.75
C ALA A 228 3.65 -17.91 -8.46
N TYR A 229 2.64 -17.41 -7.73
CA TYR A 229 2.53 -15.98 -7.42
C TYR A 229 3.12 -15.61 -6.05
N ARG A 230 3.29 -16.59 -5.16
CA ARG A 230 3.92 -16.42 -3.85
C ARG A 230 5.35 -15.88 -3.96
N SER A 231 6.13 -16.37 -4.93
CA SER A 231 7.49 -15.87 -5.19
C SER A 231 7.49 -14.39 -5.57
N VAL A 232 6.55 -13.98 -6.43
CA VAL A 232 6.38 -12.57 -6.84
C VAL A 232 6.03 -11.69 -5.63
N PHE A 233 5.08 -12.13 -4.79
CA PHE A 233 4.72 -11.41 -3.57
C PHE A 233 5.92 -11.25 -2.62
N VAL A 234 6.65 -12.35 -2.35
CA VAL A 234 7.82 -12.34 -1.46
C VAL A 234 8.93 -11.44 -2.02
N THR A 235 9.23 -11.53 -3.32
CA THR A 235 10.21 -10.66 -3.98
C THR A 235 9.80 -9.20 -3.88
N THR A 236 8.52 -8.88 -4.09
CA THR A 236 8.00 -7.50 -3.96
C THR A 236 8.23 -6.97 -2.54
N MET A 237 7.95 -7.79 -1.51
CA MET A 237 8.17 -7.39 -0.12
C MET A 237 9.67 -7.24 0.21
N ILE A 238 10.54 -8.12 -0.29
CA ILE A 238 12.00 -8.04 -0.07
C ILE A 238 12.57 -6.78 -0.73
N LEU A 239 12.22 -6.51 -1.98
CA LEU A 239 12.70 -5.33 -2.69
C LEU A 239 12.17 -4.05 -2.05
N THR A 240 10.89 -4.01 -1.72
CA THR A 240 10.26 -2.84 -1.06
C THR A 240 10.89 -2.56 0.31
N SER A 241 10.97 -3.56 1.17
CA SER A 241 11.55 -3.39 2.51
C SER A 241 13.03 -3.05 2.45
N GLY A 242 13.79 -3.71 1.58
CA GLY A 242 15.20 -3.41 1.34
C GLY A 242 15.42 -1.98 0.87
N THR A 243 14.72 -1.54 -0.18
CA THR A 243 14.86 -0.19 -0.73
C THR A 243 14.46 0.88 0.28
N VAL A 244 13.35 0.70 1.00
CA VAL A 244 12.86 1.70 1.96
C VAL A 244 13.76 1.76 3.20
N VAL A 245 14.06 0.61 3.83
CA VAL A 245 14.84 0.61 5.08
C VAL A 245 16.26 1.09 4.85
N ILE A 246 16.93 0.57 3.81
CA ILE A 246 18.31 0.98 3.50
C ILE A 246 18.32 2.44 3.02
N GLY A 247 17.39 2.83 2.15
CA GLY A 247 17.30 4.20 1.65
C GLY A 247 17.10 5.24 2.74
N LEU A 248 16.20 4.97 3.70
CA LEU A 248 15.98 5.86 4.85
C LEU A 248 17.17 5.89 5.79
N ALA A 249 17.78 4.75 6.09
CA ALA A 249 18.92 4.67 7.00
C ALA A 249 20.14 5.40 6.44
N VAL A 250 20.50 5.12 5.17
CA VAL A 250 21.63 5.75 4.49
C VAL A 250 21.34 7.24 4.24
N GLY A 251 20.13 7.58 3.80
CA GLY A 251 19.73 8.96 3.58
C GLY A 251 19.76 9.81 4.85
N LEU A 252 19.29 9.27 5.98
CA LEU A 252 19.38 9.94 7.28
C LEU A 252 20.83 10.10 7.73
N ALA A 253 21.66 9.05 7.60
CA ALA A 253 23.07 9.12 7.95
C ALA A 253 23.77 10.25 7.17
N ILE A 254 23.63 10.26 5.84
CA ILE A 254 24.22 11.29 4.99
C ILE A 254 23.67 12.69 5.33
N ALA A 255 22.36 12.82 5.58
CA ALA A 255 21.76 14.09 5.96
C ALA A 255 22.31 14.65 7.28
N VAL A 256 22.54 13.80 8.28
CA VAL A 256 23.18 14.18 9.55
C VAL A 256 24.61 14.64 9.31
N LEU A 257 25.40 13.92 8.50
CA LEU A 257 26.76 14.34 8.13
C LEU A 257 26.78 15.72 7.44
N LEU A 258 25.84 15.98 6.52
CA LEU A 258 25.73 17.24 5.77
C LEU A 258 25.08 18.40 6.54
N SER A 259 24.53 18.11 7.71
CA SER A 259 24.00 19.13 8.62
C SER A 259 25.11 19.85 9.41
N GLN A 260 26.31 19.25 9.47
CA GLN A 260 27.47 19.86 10.09
C GLN A 260 28.00 21.06 9.26
N PRO A 261 28.73 22.00 9.89
CA PRO A 261 29.31 23.14 9.19
C PRO A 261 30.46 22.71 8.27
N VAL A 262 30.14 22.18 7.08
CA VAL A 262 31.10 21.83 6.03
C VAL A 262 31.25 22.94 5.00
N ARG A 263 32.50 23.21 4.62
CA ARG A 263 32.85 24.18 3.56
C ARG A 263 32.36 23.64 2.21
N GLY A 264 31.62 24.45 1.45
CA GLY A 264 31.04 24.03 0.16
C GLY A 264 29.70 23.29 0.23
N ARG A 265 28.94 23.41 1.33
CA ARG A 265 27.63 22.76 1.55
C ARG A 265 26.66 22.78 0.36
N GLY A 266 26.62 23.89 -0.39
CA GLY A 266 25.72 24.03 -1.55
C GLY A 266 26.06 23.06 -2.67
N ILE A 267 27.35 22.92 -3.00
CA ILE A 267 27.82 22.04 -4.07
C ILE A 267 27.53 20.58 -3.74
N TYR A 268 27.83 20.14 -2.52
CA TYR A 268 27.55 18.76 -2.08
C TYR A 268 26.06 18.44 -2.12
N ARG A 269 25.19 19.35 -1.66
CA ARG A 269 23.74 19.13 -1.70
C ARG A 269 23.26 18.99 -3.14
N THR A 270 23.71 19.84 -4.07
CA THR A 270 23.36 19.74 -5.49
C THR A 270 23.83 18.43 -6.10
N LEU A 271 25.09 18.04 -5.87
CA LEU A 271 25.68 16.79 -6.37
C LEU A 271 25.10 15.51 -5.75
N LEU A 272 24.37 15.59 -4.64
CA LEU A 272 23.69 14.44 -4.05
C LEU A 272 22.23 14.32 -4.48
N ILE A 273 21.61 15.42 -4.89
CA ILE A 273 20.21 15.47 -5.31
C ILE A 273 20.06 15.14 -6.80
N TRP A 274 21.06 15.46 -7.62
CA TRP A 274 21.00 15.24 -9.08
C TRP A 274 20.61 13.82 -9.54
N PRO A 275 20.92 12.67 -8.86
CA PRO A 275 20.57 11.36 -9.41
C PRO A 275 19.06 11.12 -9.36
N TYR A 276 18.33 11.85 -8.50
CA TYR A 276 16.88 11.74 -8.42
C TYR A 276 16.18 12.19 -9.71
N ALA A 277 16.82 13.07 -10.50
CA ALA A 277 16.31 13.49 -11.80
C ALA A 277 16.45 12.38 -12.87
N ILE A 278 17.22 11.33 -12.60
CA ILE A 278 17.42 10.20 -13.52
C ILE A 278 16.21 9.27 -13.42
N SER A 279 15.70 8.84 -14.58
CA SER A 279 14.58 7.91 -14.65
C SER A 279 14.98 6.50 -14.17
N PRO A 280 14.07 5.70 -13.57
CA PRO A 280 14.37 4.35 -13.11
C PRO A 280 14.95 3.41 -14.20
N PRO A 281 14.50 3.45 -15.47
CA PRO A 281 15.13 2.70 -16.57
C PRO A 281 16.61 3.03 -16.78
N ILE A 282 16.97 4.33 -16.76
CA ILE A 282 18.36 4.76 -16.95
C ILE A 282 19.21 4.29 -15.76
N ALA A 283 18.68 4.37 -14.53
CA ALA A 283 19.36 3.79 -13.37
C ALA A 283 19.61 2.28 -13.54
N GLY A 284 18.64 1.55 -14.10
CA GLY A 284 18.81 0.12 -14.44
C GLY A 284 19.93 -0.12 -15.45
N ILE A 285 20.00 0.67 -16.52
CA ILE A 285 21.07 0.58 -17.55
C ILE A 285 22.44 0.90 -16.95
N LEU A 286 22.55 1.95 -16.13
CA LEU A 286 23.83 2.31 -15.49
C LEU A 286 24.33 1.18 -14.60
N PHE A 287 23.47 0.62 -13.76
CA PHE A 287 23.83 -0.51 -12.91
C PHE A 287 24.10 -1.79 -13.70
N PHE A 288 23.43 -1.99 -14.85
CA PHE A 288 23.72 -3.11 -15.75
C PHE A 288 25.15 -3.05 -16.29
N VAL A 289 25.64 -1.85 -16.64
CA VAL A 289 27.02 -1.62 -17.11
C VAL A 289 28.02 -1.69 -15.95
N ILE A 290 27.71 -1.07 -14.81
CA ILE A 290 28.60 -1.05 -13.63
C ILE A 290 28.84 -2.46 -13.09
N PHE A 291 27.79 -3.28 -13.02
CA PHE A 291 27.85 -4.66 -12.53
C PHE A 291 28.03 -5.68 -13.67
N ASP A 292 28.46 -5.27 -14.86
CA ASP A 292 28.71 -6.23 -15.93
C ASP A 292 29.75 -7.28 -15.48
N PRO A 293 29.46 -8.60 -15.57
CA PRO A 293 30.35 -9.62 -15.04
C PRO A 293 31.69 -9.77 -15.78
N LEU A 294 31.81 -9.26 -17.01
CA LEU A 294 33.02 -9.42 -17.83
C LEU A 294 33.94 -8.21 -17.71
N SER A 295 33.39 -6.99 -17.74
CA SER A 295 34.19 -5.76 -17.78
C SER A 295 33.63 -4.63 -16.91
N GLY A 296 32.73 -4.95 -15.98
CA GLY A 296 32.10 -3.98 -15.09
C GLY A 296 33.08 -3.38 -14.07
N ILE A 297 32.90 -2.09 -13.81
CA ILE A 297 33.71 -1.33 -12.84
C ILE A 297 33.58 -1.93 -11.43
N ALA A 298 32.39 -2.42 -11.06
CA ALA A 298 32.17 -3.00 -9.74
C ALA A 298 33.06 -4.22 -9.50
N GLY A 299 33.17 -5.13 -10.48
CA GLY A 299 34.04 -6.30 -10.39
C GLY A 299 35.50 -5.91 -10.19
N GLN A 300 36.00 -4.99 -11.01
CA GLN A 300 37.37 -4.48 -10.92
C GLN A 300 37.69 -3.85 -9.55
N VAL A 301 36.77 -3.05 -9.01
CA VAL A 301 36.94 -2.43 -7.69
C VAL A 301 36.98 -3.47 -6.58
N VAL A 302 36.10 -4.48 -6.61
CA VAL A 302 36.09 -5.55 -5.60
C VAL A 302 37.38 -6.38 -5.68
N GLU A 303 37.85 -6.74 -6.86
CA GLU A 303 39.10 -7.50 -7.05
C GLU A 303 40.35 -6.71 -6.64
N THR A 304 40.30 -5.37 -6.74
CA THR A 304 41.43 -4.52 -6.32
C THR A 304 41.46 -4.34 -4.80
N LEU A 305 40.30 -4.22 -4.14
CA LEU A 305 40.19 -3.95 -2.71
C LEU A 305 40.15 -5.22 -1.85
N THR A 306 39.78 -6.35 -2.44
CA THR A 306 39.56 -7.60 -1.73
C THR A 306 40.12 -8.78 -2.53
N PRO A 307 40.53 -9.88 -1.88
CA PRO A 307 40.97 -11.09 -2.58
C PRO A 307 39.83 -11.90 -3.22
N TRP A 308 38.62 -11.34 -3.30
CA TRP A 308 37.40 -12.05 -3.68
C TRP A 308 36.95 -11.55 -5.05
N GLN A 309 36.48 -12.46 -5.91
CA GLN A 309 35.85 -12.10 -7.17
C GLN A 309 34.36 -11.83 -6.93
N LEU A 310 33.84 -10.77 -7.55
CA LEU A 310 32.42 -10.45 -7.44
C LEU A 310 31.59 -11.50 -8.19
N PRO A 311 30.67 -12.23 -7.52
CA PRO A 311 29.85 -13.23 -8.19
C PRO A 311 28.94 -12.59 -9.25
N ASN A 312 28.62 -13.37 -10.29
CA ASN A 312 27.77 -12.90 -11.38
C ASN A 312 26.31 -12.73 -10.90
N TYR A 313 25.84 -11.48 -10.85
CA TYR A 313 24.46 -11.15 -10.46
C TYR A 313 23.41 -11.78 -11.39
N ARG A 314 23.77 -12.12 -12.63
CA ARG A 314 22.85 -12.73 -13.60
C ARG A 314 22.60 -14.21 -13.30
N THR A 315 23.39 -14.85 -12.43
CA THR A 315 23.22 -16.25 -12.02
C THR A 315 22.86 -16.41 -10.54
N ASP A 316 23.26 -15.47 -9.68
CA ASP A 316 22.95 -15.49 -8.24
C ASP A 316 21.65 -14.71 -7.91
N PRO A 317 20.57 -15.39 -7.44
CA PRO A 317 19.30 -14.75 -7.05
C PRO A 317 19.42 -13.71 -5.92
N SER A 318 20.34 -13.93 -4.98
CA SER A 318 20.52 -13.06 -3.82
C SER A 318 21.23 -11.77 -4.24
N LEU A 319 22.29 -11.91 -5.04
CA LEU A 319 23.05 -10.79 -5.54
C LEU A 319 22.24 -9.96 -6.54
N ALA A 320 21.43 -10.59 -7.40
CA ALA A 320 20.50 -9.88 -8.29
C ALA A 320 19.56 -8.95 -7.51
N ARG A 321 18.95 -9.43 -6.41
CA ARG A 321 18.09 -8.61 -5.56
C ARG A 321 18.87 -7.49 -4.87
N ALA A 322 20.07 -7.77 -4.40
CA ALA A 322 20.93 -6.76 -3.77
C ALA A 322 21.30 -5.62 -4.75
N VAL A 323 21.65 -5.94 -6.00
CA VAL A 323 21.97 -4.93 -7.02
C VAL A 323 20.73 -4.10 -7.38
N VAL A 324 19.55 -4.71 -7.51
CA VAL A 324 18.29 -3.99 -7.73
C VAL A 324 17.98 -3.04 -6.57
N ILE A 325 18.14 -3.51 -5.32
CA ILE A 325 17.94 -2.68 -4.12
C ILE A 325 18.93 -1.51 -4.12
N LEU A 326 20.20 -1.78 -4.41
CA LEU A 326 21.25 -0.76 -4.44
C LEU A 326 20.95 0.32 -5.49
N ALA A 327 20.60 -0.09 -6.71
CA ALA A 327 20.21 0.83 -7.78
C ALA A 327 18.99 1.68 -7.41
N SER A 328 17.99 1.05 -6.78
CA SER A 328 16.76 1.70 -6.34
C SER A 328 16.99 2.68 -5.18
N VAL A 329 17.85 2.32 -4.22
CA VAL A 329 18.29 3.20 -3.14
C VAL A 329 19.03 4.39 -3.75
N TRP A 330 20.02 4.16 -4.61
CA TRP A 330 20.79 5.22 -5.25
C TRP A 330 19.89 6.23 -5.98
N LYS A 331 18.87 5.77 -6.72
CA LYS A 331 17.89 6.65 -7.39
C LYS A 331 17.11 7.52 -6.41
N THR A 332 16.66 6.97 -5.28
CA THR A 332 15.79 7.65 -4.31
C THR A 332 16.53 8.39 -3.20
N LEU A 333 17.84 8.18 -3.09
CA LEU A 333 18.70 8.68 -2.02
C LEU A 333 18.76 10.20 -1.99
N GLY A 334 18.88 10.86 -3.15
CA GLY A 334 18.93 12.32 -3.23
C GLY A 334 17.67 13.00 -2.68
N PHE A 335 16.49 12.46 -3.01
CA PHE A 335 15.20 12.92 -2.47
C PHE A 335 15.13 12.71 -0.96
N THR A 336 15.49 11.53 -0.48
CA THR A 336 15.48 11.19 0.95
C THR A 336 16.40 12.10 1.77
N ILE A 337 17.61 12.38 1.28
CA ILE A 337 18.56 13.29 1.92
C ILE A 337 18.01 14.71 1.99
N LEU A 338 17.44 15.22 0.89
CA LEU A 338 16.92 16.59 0.83
C LEU A 338 15.85 16.83 1.90
N PHE A 339 14.88 15.92 2.01
CA PHE A 339 13.82 16.02 3.00
C PHE A 339 14.34 15.86 4.43
N TYR A 340 15.31 14.97 4.67
CA TYR A 340 15.92 14.86 6.00
C TYR A 340 16.73 16.09 6.39
N ILE A 341 17.45 16.71 5.46
CA ILE A 341 18.14 17.99 5.71
C ILE A 341 17.12 19.07 6.11
N ALA A 342 16.02 19.20 5.36
CA ALA A 342 14.96 20.15 5.69
C ALA A 342 14.34 19.85 7.08
N GLY A 343 14.19 18.57 7.43
CA GLY A 343 13.72 18.17 8.75
C GLY A 343 14.67 18.49 9.88
N LEU A 344 15.96 18.24 9.68
CA LEU A 344 17.00 18.54 10.67
C LEU A 344 17.10 20.04 10.94
N GLN A 345 16.77 20.90 9.97
CA GLN A 345 16.74 22.36 10.14
C GLN A 345 15.59 22.83 11.03
N ASN A 346 14.52 22.05 11.15
CA ASN A 346 13.37 22.39 12.01
C ASN A 346 13.57 21.93 13.47
N VAL A 347 14.65 21.22 13.79
CA VAL A 347 14.96 20.81 15.16
C VAL A 347 15.51 22.02 15.93
N SER A 348 14.80 22.47 16.96
CA SER A 348 15.22 23.61 17.78
C SER A 348 16.59 23.38 18.43
N SER A 349 17.53 24.31 18.25
CA SER A 349 18.84 24.29 18.89
C SER A 349 18.73 24.37 20.42
N GLU A 350 17.80 25.18 20.93
CA GLU A 350 17.55 25.36 22.37
C GLU A 350 17.27 24.03 23.08
N MET A 351 16.45 23.16 22.47
CA MET A 351 16.15 21.83 23.03
C MET A 351 17.39 20.93 23.07
N LEU A 352 18.27 21.03 22.06
CA LEU A 352 19.51 20.23 21.99
C LEU A 352 20.59 20.76 22.95
N GLU A 353 20.59 22.06 23.24
CA GLU A 353 21.45 22.72 24.22
C GLU A 353 20.98 22.42 25.64
N ALA A 354 19.68 22.51 25.93
CA ALA A 354 19.11 22.11 27.21
C ALA A 354 19.45 20.65 27.54
N ALA A 355 19.24 19.73 26.59
CA ALA A 355 19.62 18.32 26.77
C ALA A 355 21.13 18.14 26.99
N HIS A 356 21.97 19.01 26.42
CA HIS A 356 23.41 18.96 26.66
C HIS A 356 23.78 19.39 28.09
N LEU A 357 23.13 20.42 28.60
CA LEU A 357 23.28 20.88 29.99
C LEU A 357 22.82 19.80 30.98
N ASP A 358 21.79 19.02 30.63
CA ASP A 358 21.32 17.85 31.39
C ASP A 358 22.26 16.62 31.30
N GLY A 359 23.41 16.74 30.62
CA GLY A 359 24.41 15.67 30.50
C GLY A 359 24.14 14.64 29.40
N ALA A 360 23.20 14.89 28.48
CA ALA A 360 22.92 13.97 27.39
C ALA A 360 24.06 13.94 26.36
N ASN A 361 24.58 12.74 26.08
CA ASN A 361 25.60 12.54 25.05
C ASN A 361 25.03 12.70 23.62
N ALA A 362 25.89 12.75 22.61
CA ALA A 362 25.47 12.98 21.22
C ALA A 362 24.49 11.91 20.69
N TRP A 363 24.70 10.64 21.06
CA TRP A 363 23.82 9.54 20.65
C TRP A 363 22.46 9.61 21.34
N GLN A 364 22.41 9.97 22.62
CA GLN A 364 21.18 10.20 23.36
C GLN A 364 20.39 11.36 22.76
N ARG A 365 21.05 12.50 22.48
CA ARG A 365 20.42 13.64 21.81
C ARG A 365 19.86 13.24 20.44
N PHE A 366 20.63 12.49 19.64
CA PHE A 366 20.16 11.99 18.35
C PHE A 366 18.94 11.05 18.49
N ARG A 367 19.03 10.02 19.32
CA ARG A 367 18.02 8.97 19.43
C ARG A 367 16.72 9.44 20.09
N TRP A 368 16.81 10.35 21.06
CA TRP A 368 15.67 10.77 21.90
C TRP A 368 15.04 12.10 21.49
N PHE A 369 15.81 12.99 20.85
CA PHE A 369 15.29 14.30 20.44
C PHE A 369 15.20 14.41 18.91
N VAL A 370 16.31 14.15 18.20
CA VAL A 370 16.35 14.31 16.73
C VAL A 370 15.46 13.31 16.01
N VAL A 371 15.62 12.00 16.27
CA VAL A 371 14.84 10.95 15.58
C VAL A 371 13.32 11.12 15.78
N PRO A 372 12.80 11.40 16.99
CA PRO A 372 11.38 11.68 17.18
C PRO A 372 10.91 12.97 16.50
N ALA A 373 11.72 14.04 16.51
CA ALA A 373 11.39 15.29 15.82
C ALA A 373 11.30 15.10 14.29
N LEU A 374 12.07 14.16 13.73
CA LEU A 374 12.01 13.80 12.30
C LEU A 374 10.83 12.90 11.93
N SER A 375 10.05 12.41 12.90
CA SER A 375 8.95 11.47 12.63
C SER A 375 7.92 11.90 11.57
N PRO A 376 7.51 13.19 11.43
CA PRO A 376 6.61 13.61 10.36
C PRO A 376 7.22 13.42 8.97
N ILE A 377 8.52 13.71 8.85
CA ILE A 377 9.26 13.66 7.59
C ILE A 377 9.63 12.23 7.25
N THR A 378 10.08 11.44 8.22
CA THR A 378 10.29 9.99 8.05
C THR A 378 9.01 9.32 7.59
N PHE A 379 7.85 9.68 8.13
CA PHE A 379 6.57 9.13 7.69
C PHE A 379 6.28 9.43 6.22
N PHE A 380 6.40 10.71 5.83
CA PHE A 380 6.23 11.12 4.44
C PHE A 380 7.19 10.38 3.50
N LEU A 381 8.44 10.21 3.91
CA LEU A 381 9.45 9.49 3.15
C LEU A 381 9.17 7.99 3.08
N VAL A 382 8.64 7.37 4.13
CA VAL A 382 8.19 5.97 4.10
C VAL A 382 7.06 5.80 3.07
N VAL A 383 6.04 6.65 3.09
CA VAL A 383 4.91 6.57 2.14
C VAL A 383 5.39 6.76 0.71
N THR A 384 6.22 7.76 0.46
CA THR A 384 6.73 8.07 -0.89
C THR A 384 7.67 6.97 -1.40
N ASN A 385 8.63 6.50 -0.59
CA ASN A 385 9.54 5.43 -1.01
C ASN A 385 8.85 4.08 -1.18
N VAL A 386 7.83 3.78 -0.38
CA VAL A 386 6.99 2.59 -0.59
C VAL A 386 6.24 2.70 -1.91
N THR A 387 5.64 3.86 -2.21
CA THR A 387 4.96 4.09 -3.51
C THR A 387 5.92 3.90 -4.68
N TYR A 388 7.13 4.45 -4.59
CA TYR A 388 8.20 4.21 -5.56
C TYR A 388 8.51 2.71 -5.73
N ALA A 389 8.66 1.98 -4.62
CA ALA A 389 9.00 0.57 -4.64
C ALA A 389 7.94 -0.33 -5.28
N PHE A 390 6.64 -0.01 -5.11
CA PHE A 390 5.55 -0.79 -5.69
C PHE A 390 5.34 -0.57 -7.20
N PHE A 391 5.72 0.60 -7.74
CA PHE A 391 5.38 0.99 -9.11
C PHE A 391 6.59 1.31 -10.01
N GLU A 392 7.57 2.07 -9.52
CA GLU A 392 8.66 2.60 -10.35
C GLU A 392 9.89 1.68 -10.43
N VAL A 393 10.12 0.84 -9.42
CA VAL A 393 11.27 -0.10 -9.39
C VAL A 393 11.25 -1.07 -10.58
N PHE A 394 10.07 -1.35 -11.15
CA PHE A 394 9.93 -2.07 -12.41
C PHE A 394 10.85 -1.53 -13.52
N GLY A 395 10.97 -0.21 -13.66
CA GLY A 395 11.83 0.39 -14.68
C GLY A 395 13.30 -0.02 -14.49
N THR A 396 13.78 -0.04 -13.25
CA THR A 396 15.12 -0.50 -12.91
C THR A 396 15.28 -2.00 -13.15
N ILE A 397 14.32 -2.83 -12.70
CA ILE A 397 14.34 -4.28 -12.90
C ILE A 397 14.36 -4.63 -14.38
N ASN A 398 13.51 -4.01 -15.19
CA ASN A 398 13.34 -4.37 -16.60
C ASN A 398 14.63 -4.17 -17.42
N TYR A 399 15.42 -3.14 -17.09
CA TYR A 399 16.67 -2.86 -17.79
C TYR A 399 17.91 -3.48 -17.12
N LEU A 400 17.83 -3.85 -15.85
CA LEU A 400 18.94 -4.46 -15.12
C LEU A 400 18.92 -6.00 -15.19
N THR A 401 17.78 -6.62 -14.92
CA THR A 401 17.69 -8.09 -14.75
C THR A 401 16.59 -8.75 -15.58
N ARG A 402 15.60 -7.97 -16.07
CA ARG A 402 14.36 -8.48 -16.71
C ARG A 402 13.60 -9.49 -15.83
N GLY A 403 13.74 -9.37 -14.51
CA GLY A 403 13.12 -10.28 -13.53
C GLY A 403 13.95 -11.52 -13.17
N GLY A 404 15.13 -11.73 -13.77
CA GLY A 404 16.01 -12.86 -13.50
C GLY A 404 16.95 -12.70 -12.28
N PRO A 405 17.76 -13.73 -11.97
CA PRO A 405 17.67 -15.11 -12.48
C PRO A 405 16.45 -15.84 -11.89
N SER A 406 15.84 -16.76 -12.66
CA SER A 406 14.74 -17.63 -12.19
C SER A 406 13.58 -16.91 -11.48
N GLY A 407 13.24 -15.69 -11.90
CA GLY A 407 12.18 -14.88 -11.28
C GLY A 407 12.58 -14.17 -9.97
N ALA A 408 13.84 -14.23 -9.55
CA ALA A 408 14.30 -13.71 -8.26
C ALA A 408 14.12 -12.20 -8.08
N THR A 409 14.04 -11.45 -9.18
CA THR A 409 13.79 -10.00 -9.16
C THR A 409 12.43 -9.63 -9.76
N THR A 410 11.57 -10.62 -10.05
CA THR A 410 10.23 -10.37 -10.57
C THR A 410 9.32 -9.89 -9.44
N ASP A 411 9.13 -8.57 -9.35
CA ASP A 411 8.16 -7.94 -8.46
C ASP A 411 6.75 -7.92 -9.07
N ALA A 412 5.77 -7.46 -8.29
CA ALA A 412 4.36 -7.45 -8.69
C ALA A 412 4.14 -6.68 -10.00
N MET A 413 4.75 -5.51 -10.17
CA MET A 413 4.64 -4.70 -11.37
C MET A 413 5.31 -5.39 -12.58
N THR A 414 6.51 -5.94 -12.43
CA THR A 414 7.18 -6.75 -13.46
C THR A 414 6.31 -7.93 -13.88
N SER A 415 5.67 -8.60 -12.92
CA SER A 415 4.80 -9.75 -13.20
C SER A 415 3.55 -9.38 -14.00
N ILE A 416 3.02 -8.17 -13.83
CA ILE A 416 1.87 -7.65 -14.59
C ILE A 416 2.30 -7.41 -16.02
N VAL A 417 3.42 -6.70 -16.21
CA VAL A 417 3.94 -6.35 -17.53
C VAL A 417 4.32 -7.61 -18.32
N GLN A 418 5.01 -8.57 -17.70
CA GLN A 418 5.36 -9.84 -18.35
C GLN A 418 4.12 -10.61 -18.82
N VAL A 419 3.06 -10.69 -18.01
CA VAL A 419 1.84 -11.43 -18.40
C VAL A 419 1.03 -10.69 -19.44
N ALA A 420 0.87 -9.38 -19.31
CA ALA A 420 0.10 -8.59 -20.25
C ALA A 420 0.80 -8.47 -21.61
N GLN A 421 2.10 -8.16 -21.63
CA GLN A 421 2.84 -7.84 -22.86
C GLN A 421 3.55 -9.06 -23.46
N VAL A 422 4.18 -9.92 -22.65
CA VAL A 422 4.96 -11.06 -23.17
C VAL A 422 4.07 -12.27 -23.42
N GLN A 423 3.14 -12.56 -22.50
CA GLN A 423 2.21 -13.69 -22.65
C GLN A 423 0.92 -13.31 -23.39
N GLY A 424 0.68 -12.02 -23.62
CA GLY A 424 -0.50 -11.51 -24.30
C GLY A 424 -1.81 -11.72 -23.52
N SER A 425 -1.76 -12.01 -22.21
CA SER A 425 -2.94 -12.22 -21.37
C SER A 425 -3.27 -10.97 -20.56
N PHE A 426 -4.06 -10.06 -21.15
CA PHE A 426 -4.51 -8.84 -20.47
C PHE A 426 -5.48 -9.13 -19.34
N GLY A 427 -6.31 -10.18 -19.43
CA GLY A 427 -7.22 -10.57 -18.36
C GLY A 427 -6.47 -10.96 -17.08
N ASP A 428 -5.45 -11.81 -17.22
CA ASP A 428 -4.58 -12.21 -16.09
C ASP A 428 -3.76 -11.01 -15.57
N GLY A 429 -3.24 -10.17 -16.48
CA GLY A 429 -2.53 -8.93 -16.12
C GLY A 429 -3.40 -7.93 -15.35
N ALA A 430 -4.66 -7.78 -15.75
CA ALA A 430 -5.63 -6.92 -15.08
C ALA A 430 -5.98 -7.44 -13.68
N ALA A 431 -6.15 -8.76 -13.52
CA ALA A 431 -6.35 -9.38 -12.21
C ALA A 431 -5.16 -9.12 -11.27
N ARG A 432 -3.92 -9.32 -11.75
CA ARG A 432 -2.70 -9.00 -10.99
C ARG A 432 -2.57 -7.53 -10.64
N SER A 433 -2.99 -6.62 -11.54
CA SER A 433 -3.04 -5.18 -11.28
C SER A 433 -3.99 -4.83 -10.16
N MET A 434 -5.15 -5.50 -10.11
CA MET A 434 -6.14 -5.29 -9.05
C MET A 434 -5.67 -5.85 -7.70
N VAL A 435 -4.91 -6.96 -7.71
CA VAL A 435 -4.22 -7.47 -6.52
C VAL A 435 -3.15 -6.50 -6.04
N LEU A 436 -2.33 -5.95 -6.94
CA LEU A 436 -1.33 -4.92 -6.60
C LEU A 436 -2.00 -3.68 -5.99
N PHE A 437 -3.08 -3.19 -6.58
CA PHE A 437 -3.85 -2.07 -6.05
C PHE A 437 -4.38 -2.36 -4.63
N ALA A 438 -4.95 -3.54 -4.40
CA ALA A 438 -5.40 -3.96 -3.07
C ALA A 438 -4.25 -4.03 -2.05
N MET A 439 -3.08 -4.53 -2.45
CA MET A 439 -1.88 -4.55 -1.60
C MET A 439 -1.44 -3.14 -1.21
N VAL A 440 -1.36 -2.22 -2.17
CA VAL A 440 -0.98 -0.83 -1.92
C VAL A 440 -1.98 -0.16 -0.98
N LEU A 441 -3.29 -0.30 -1.23
CA LEU A 441 -4.32 0.22 -0.32
C LEU A 441 -4.18 -0.32 1.09
N ALA A 442 -3.92 -1.61 1.26
CA ALA A 442 -3.73 -2.22 2.58
C ALA A 442 -2.51 -1.63 3.30
N VAL A 443 -1.38 -1.49 2.60
CA VAL A 443 -0.15 -0.89 3.15
C VAL A 443 -0.37 0.59 3.48
N THR A 444 -1.00 1.36 2.60
CA THR A 444 -1.29 2.78 2.82
C THR A 444 -2.25 2.98 4.00
N ALA A 445 -3.33 2.21 4.09
CA ALA A 445 -4.26 2.27 5.22
C ALA A 445 -3.55 1.95 6.55
N TRP A 446 -2.64 0.97 6.54
CA TRP A 446 -1.81 0.63 7.68
C TRP A 446 -0.83 1.76 8.05
N GLN A 447 -0.15 2.36 7.07
CA GLN A 447 0.78 3.48 7.25
C GLN A 447 0.09 4.69 7.91
N PHE A 448 -1.02 5.17 7.36
CA PHE A 448 -1.74 6.34 7.89
C PHE A 448 -2.24 6.11 9.30
N ARG A 449 -2.66 4.89 9.65
CA ARG A 449 -3.20 4.60 10.96
C ARG A 449 -2.15 4.33 12.03
N SER A 450 -1.04 3.69 11.67
CA SER A 450 0.09 3.45 12.57
C SER A 450 0.78 4.77 12.96
N THR A 451 0.91 5.69 11.99
CA THR A 451 1.76 6.87 12.16
C THR A 451 0.99 8.16 12.40
N GLY A 452 -0.24 8.30 11.90
CA GLY A 452 -1.06 9.52 12.02
C GLY A 452 -1.41 9.98 13.44
N ARG A 453 -1.01 9.24 14.49
CA ARG A 453 -1.19 9.63 15.91
C ARG A 453 0.12 9.86 16.68
N ARG A 454 1.29 9.60 16.07
CA ARG A 454 2.62 9.84 16.68
C ARG A 454 3.33 11.07 16.12
N VAL A 455 2.72 11.71 15.13
CA VAL A 455 3.24 12.91 14.48
C VAL A 455 2.68 14.10 15.24
N SER A 456 3.44 14.60 16.22
CA SER A 456 3.16 15.93 16.76
C SER A 456 3.54 16.94 15.69
N TYR A 457 2.53 17.51 15.04
CA TYR A 457 2.72 18.78 14.36
C TYR A 457 2.98 19.80 15.47
N SER A 458 4.13 20.48 15.42
CA SER A 458 4.41 21.59 16.31
C SER A 458 3.31 22.63 16.14
N ASN A 459 2.46 22.77 17.15
CA ASN A 459 1.69 24.00 17.37
C ASN A 459 2.41 24.80 18.43
#